data_AF-A0A256ZRB9-F1
#
_entry.id   AF-A0A256ZRB9-F1
#
_cell.length_a   1.000
_cell.length_b   1.000
_cell.length_c   1.000
_cell.angle_alpha   90.00
_cell.angle_beta   90.00
_cell.angle_gamma   90.00
#
_symmetry.space_group_name_H-M   'P 1'
#
loop_
_entity.id
_entity.type
_entity.pdbx_description
1 polymer ?
#
loop_
_entity_poly.entity_id
_entity_poly.type
_entity_poly.pdbx_seq_one_letter_code
_entity_poly.pdbx_strand_id
1 'polypeptide(L)'
;MRDILIFSFFLDAWLAGLWDGDGTRYVVKRKCRKQKDYYVKISTISFLEVKKIIDAFNEVFGISPYNIRALFKSNRKRFLFEIRCDSRILFEWFSEHRLNRFATDYPLDYISGLFWAEGSICIKSKGNMAEPFISLGVKPLDFRKQRSSLHKNVEFRLESALERVKEIAPNIRYDIYVRKSGKDKGIKTYIIKGIVVKLILYNNPSNYRIFKMLFIEKKISFCEYLVSYILDTTTLNKLLGSILNRKRRYAYSTFDAWVCSNIFGAQYLRRYLKYLSKLKSVKRATELYSRLKIHSYRDLLEYSKRACELLEAMNNELAIRLFSSALNEIHPNTAKFFLKLLNQN
;
A
#
# COMPACT_ATOMS: atom_id res chain seq x y z
N MET A 1 -30.96 11.88 -3.92
CA MET A 1 -29.90 10.88 -4.20
C MET A 1 -29.79 10.71 -5.71
N ARG A 2 -29.37 11.78 -6.40
CA ARG A 2 -29.19 11.84 -7.86
C ARG A 2 -27.83 12.49 -8.11
N ASP A 3 -27.14 11.99 -9.13
CA ASP A 3 -25.88 12.48 -9.71
C ASP A 3 -24.60 12.24 -8.90
N ILE A 4 -24.22 10.96 -8.76
CA ILE A 4 -22.80 10.62 -8.64
C ILE A 4 -22.22 10.79 -10.05
N LEU A 5 -21.61 11.95 -10.30
CA LEU A 5 -20.73 12.21 -11.44
C LEU A 5 -19.84 10.98 -11.67
N ILE A 6 -19.98 10.35 -12.84
CA ILE A 6 -19.05 9.32 -13.31
C ILE A 6 -17.75 10.06 -13.66
N PHE A 7 -16.88 10.22 -12.67
CA PHE A 7 -15.53 10.67 -12.91
C PHE A 7 -14.82 9.60 -13.73
N SER A 8 -14.38 9.96 -14.94
CA SER A 8 -13.41 9.16 -15.68
C SER A 8 -12.16 9.03 -14.82
N PHE A 9 -11.72 7.79 -14.61
CA PHE A 9 -10.58 7.47 -13.76
C PHE A 9 -9.27 7.70 -14.51
N PHE A 10 -8.37 8.52 -13.97
CA PHE A 10 -7.08 8.81 -14.57
C PHE A 10 -5.95 8.11 -13.82
N LEU A 11 -5.62 6.89 -14.26
CA LEU A 11 -4.58 6.04 -13.66
C LEU A 11 -3.21 6.73 -13.57
N ASP A 12 -2.89 7.56 -14.56
CA ASP A 12 -1.70 8.40 -14.61
C ASP A 12 -1.60 9.33 -13.39
N ALA A 13 -2.68 10.04 -13.07
CA ALA A 13 -2.73 10.97 -11.95
C ALA A 13 -2.66 10.22 -10.60
N TRP A 14 -3.34 9.08 -10.51
CA TRP A 14 -3.19 8.18 -9.37
C TRP A 14 -1.74 7.70 -9.18
N LEU A 15 -1.08 7.30 -10.27
CA LEU A 15 0.32 6.85 -10.22
C LEU A 15 1.27 7.99 -9.85
N ALA A 16 1.00 9.22 -10.30
CA ALA A 16 1.74 10.42 -9.90
C ALA A 16 1.65 10.66 -8.38
N GLY A 17 0.44 10.61 -7.82
CA GLY A 17 0.23 10.75 -6.38
C GLY A 17 0.91 9.64 -5.58
N LEU A 18 0.80 8.38 -6.03
CA LEU A 18 1.46 7.24 -5.40
C LEU A 18 2.98 7.42 -5.39
N TRP A 19 3.54 7.88 -6.50
CA TRP A 19 4.96 8.14 -6.63
C TRP A 19 5.44 9.30 -5.74
N ASP A 20 4.65 10.37 -5.57
CA ASP A 20 5.03 11.47 -4.68
C ASP A 20 5.15 11.05 -3.21
N GLY A 21 4.41 10.02 -2.78
CA GLY A 21 4.58 9.42 -1.46
C GLY A 21 5.75 8.42 -1.40
N ASP A 22 5.67 7.34 -2.18
CA ASP A 22 6.53 6.16 -2.03
C ASP A 22 7.56 5.97 -3.16
N GLY A 23 7.59 6.91 -4.10
CA GLY A 23 8.47 6.90 -5.25
C GLY A 23 9.90 7.31 -4.93
N THR A 24 10.80 7.12 -5.90
CA THR A 24 12.15 7.69 -5.97
C THR A 24 12.61 7.61 -7.41
N ARG A 25 13.33 8.62 -7.87
CA ARG A 25 14.08 8.55 -9.14
C ARG A 25 15.54 8.92 -8.92
N TYR A 26 16.46 8.28 -9.64
CA TYR A 26 17.89 8.55 -9.52
C TYR A 26 18.63 8.19 -10.81
N VAL A 27 19.77 8.86 -11.04
CA VAL A 27 20.65 8.62 -12.18
C VAL A 27 21.93 7.97 -11.70
N VAL A 28 22.34 6.87 -12.34
CA VAL A 28 23.63 6.22 -12.06
C VAL A 28 24.59 6.53 -13.21
N LYS A 29 25.70 7.22 -12.90
CA LYS A 29 26.80 7.44 -13.86
C LYS A 29 27.81 6.31 -13.75
N ARG A 30 27.99 5.51 -14.80
CA ARG A 30 29.01 4.44 -14.83
C ARG A 30 30.37 5.00 -15.24
N LYS A 31 31.34 4.99 -14.31
CA LYS A 31 32.69 5.55 -14.51
C LYS A 31 33.38 5.07 -15.79
N CYS A 32 33.18 3.81 -16.16
CA CYS A 32 33.90 3.18 -17.28
C CYS A 32 33.27 3.37 -18.67
N ARG A 33 32.03 3.87 -18.79
CA ARG A 33 31.29 3.84 -20.08
C ARG A 33 30.76 5.19 -20.56
N LYS A 34 31.02 6.29 -19.85
CA LYS A 34 30.31 7.59 -20.02
C LYS A 34 28.77 7.42 -20.07
N GLN A 35 28.24 6.31 -19.54
CA GLN A 35 26.83 5.93 -19.61
C GLN A 35 26.09 6.44 -18.37
N LYS A 36 24.88 6.97 -18.59
CA LYS A 36 23.92 7.36 -17.55
C LYS A 36 22.70 6.44 -17.63
N ASP A 37 22.43 5.73 -16.54
CA ASP A 37 21.22 4.92 -16.41
C ASP A 37 20.19 5.66 -15.56
N TYR A 38 18.91 5.62 -15.97
CA TYR A 38 17.83 6.42 -15.38
C TYR A 38 16.81 5.51 -14.72
N TYR A 39 16.74 5.56 -13.40
CA TYR A 39 15.89 4.66 -12.63
C TYR A 39 14.71 5.40 -12.01
N VAL A 40 13.56 4.74 -12.07
CA VAL A 40 12.36 5.07 -11.30
C VAL A 40 12.02 3.87 -10.41
N LYS A 41 11.62 4.14 -9.18
CA LYS A 41 11.28 3.14 -8.18
C LYS A 41 10.04 3.57 -7.41
N ILE A 42 9.15 2.64 -7.10
CA ILE A 42 8.11 2.79 -6.07
C ILE A 42 8.31 1.70 -5.03
N SER A 43 8.21 2.05 -3.75
CA SER A 43 8.44 1.11 -2.65
C SER A 43 7.16 0.83 -1.90
N THR A 44 6.91 -0.42 -1.51
CA THR A 44 5.71 -0.77 -0.73
C THR A 44 5.97 -1.96 0.19
N ILE A 45 5.18 -2.07 1.24
CA ILE A 45 5.11 -3.25 2.12
C ILE A 45 3.92 -4.15 1.80
N SER A 46 2.99 -3.71 0.97
CA SER A 46 1.77 -4.44 0.65
C SER A 46 2.03 -5.43 -0.47
N PHE A 47 1.55 -6.66 -0.30
CA PHE A 47 1.55 -7.65 -1.37
C PHE A 47 0.61 -7.22 -2.50
N LEU A 48 -0.60 -6.72 -2.21
CA LEU A 48 -1.55 -6.24 -3.21
C LEU A 48 -0.98 -5.08 -4.03
N GLU A 49 -0.31 -4.14 -3.39
CA GLU A 49 0.18 -2.94 -4.06
C GLU A 49 1.31 -3.23 -5.04
N VAL A 50 2.12 -4.27 -4.82
CA VAL A 50 3.14 -4.70 -5.79
C VAL A 50 2.48 -5.06 -7.13
N LYS A 51 1.39 -5.83 -7.12
CA LYS A 51 0.63 -6.15 -8.35
C LYS A 51 0.06 -4.89 -8.97
N LYS A 52 -0.55 -4.04 -8.14
CA LYS A 52 -1.17 -2.80 -8.60
C LYS A 52 -0.18 -1.87 -9.29
N ILE A 53 1.04 -1.75 -8.75
CA ILE A 53 2.12 -0.99 -9.35
C ILE A 53 2.52 -1.64 -10.68
N ILE A 54 2.76 -2.96 -10.75
CA ILE A 54 3.13 -3.63 -12.00
C ILE A 54 2.09 -3.37 -13.10
N ASP A 55 0.80 -3.49 -12.77
CA ASP A 55 -0.30 -3.25 -13.70
C ASP A 55 -0.36 -1.80 -14.15
N ALA A 56 -0.24 -0.85 -13.22
CA ALA A 56 -0.23 0.57 -13.55
C ALA A 56 0.93 0.95 -14.48
N PHE A 57 2.12 0.38 -14.28
CA PHE A 57 3.25 0.62 -15.18
C PHE A 57 3.02 0.04 -16.59
N ASN A 58 2.42 -1.15 -16.67
CA ASN A 58 2.08 -1.76 -17.96
C ASN A 58 0.99 -0.96 -18.68
N GLU A 59 -0.04 -0.50 -17.98
CA GLU A 59 -1.19 0.19 -18.57
C GLU A 59 -0.83 1.62 -19.00
N VAL A 60 -0.15 2.39 -18.15
CA VAL A 60 0.18 3.80 -18.42
C VAL A 60 1.34 3.93 -19.41
N PHE A 61 2.34 3.04 -19.36
CA PHE A 61 3.57 3.20 -20.16
C PHE A 61 3.78 2.10 -21.20
N GLY A 62 3.02 1.02 -21.20
CA GLY A 62 3.34 -0.18 -21.99
C GLY A 62 4.63 -0.86 -21.53
N ILE A 63 5.12 -0.60 -20.32
CA ILE A 63 6.41 -1.08 -19.83
C ILE A 63 6.23 -1.87 -18.54
N SER A 64 6.67 -3.13 -18.56
CA SER A 64 6.82 -3.91 -17.33
C SER A 64 8.04 -3.44 -16.53
N PRO A 65 7.94 -3.33 -15.20
CA PRO A 65 9.11 -3.13 -14.36
C PRO A 65 10.19 -4.17 -14.68
N TYR A 66 11.46 -3.76 -14.67
CA TYR A 66 12.57 -4.67 -14.99
C TYR A 66 12.96 -5.53 -13.78
N ASN A 67 12.71 -5.04 -12.57
CA ASN A 67 13.10 -5.73 -11.35
C ASN A 67 12.22 -5.36 -10.15
N ILE A 68 11.97 -6.34 -9.29
CA ILE A 68 11.39 -6.14 -7.95
C ILE A 68 12.40 -6.66 -6.93
N ARG A 69 12.92 -5.77 -6.08
CA ARG A 69 13.80 -6.17 -4.97
C ARG A 69 12.97 -6.33 -3.70
N ALA A 70 13.29 -7.34 -2.90
CA ALA A 70 12.69 -7.54 -1.59
C ALA A 70 13.73 -7.34 -0.47
N LEU A 71 13.52 -6.32 0.36
CA LEU A 71 14.40 -5.92 1.45
C LEU A 71 13.74 -6.24 2.79
N PHE A 72 14.22 -7.26 3.49
CA PHE A 72 13.67 -7.62 4.80
C PHE A 72 14.04 -6.59 5.87
N LYS A 73 13.03 -6.09 6.58
CA LYS A 73 13.17 -5.14 7.69
C LYS A 73 12.96 -5.89 9.00
N SER A 74 14.05 -6.35 9.64
CA SER A 74 14.02 -7.17 10.85
C SER A 74 13.19 -6.54 11.97
N ASN A 75 13.36 -5.24 12.21
CA ASN A 75 12.59 -4.46 13.20
C ASN A 75 11.10 -4.33 12.90
N ARG A 76 10.66 -4.67 11.68
CA ARG A 76 9.25 -4.65 11.27
C ARG A 76 8.73 -6.05 10.90
N LYS A 77 9.58 -7.09 10.97
CA LYS A 77 9.31 -8.49 10.60
C LYS A 77 8.64 -8.70 9.22
N ARG A 78 8.89 -7.78 8.28
CA ARG A 78 8.29 -7.80 6.93
C ARG A 78 9.25 -7.32 5.86
N PHE A 79 8.92 -7.56 4.61
CA PHE A 79 9.65 -7.06 3.46
C PHE A 79 9.15 -5.69 3.02
N LEU A 80 10.11 -4.84 2.65
CA LEU A 80 9.91 -3.71 1.76
C LEU A 80 10.22 -4.17 0.34
N PHE A 81 9.23 -4.10 -0.54
CA PHE A 81 9.40 -4.30 -1.97
C PHE A 81 9.79 -2.98 -2.64
N GLU A 82 10.68 -3.08 -3.61
CA GLU A 82 11.13 -1.98 -4.44
C GLU A 82 10.93 -2.38 -5.91
N ILE A 83 9.84 -1.91 -6.51
CA ILE A 83 9.51 -2.11 -7.92
C ILE A 83 10.30 -1.06 -8.70
N ARG A 84 11.10 -1.49 -9.68
CA ARG A 84 12.05 -0.62 -10.40
C ARG A 84 11.87 -0.71 -11.91
N CYS A 85 11.98 0.44 -12.55
CA CYS A 85 12.00 0.63 -14.00
C CYS A 85 13.30 1.35 -14.39
N ASP A 86 13.91 0.94 -15.51
CA ASP A 86 15.09 1.58 -16.10
C ASP A 86 14.65 2.15 -17.45
N SER A 87 14.33 3.43 -17.46
CA SER A 87 13.80 4.11 -18.64
C SER A 87 13.95 5.61 -18.45
N ARG A 88 14.64 6.25 -19.40
CA ARG A 88 14.78 7.70 -19.42
C ARG A 88 13.43 8.40 -19.64
N ILE A 89 12.61 7.88 -20.56
CA ILE A 89 11.27 8.41 -20.86
C ILE A 89 10.43 8.43 -19.58
N LEU A 90 10.42 7.32 -18.84
CA LEU A 90 9.70 7.21 -17.59
C LEU A 90 10.27 8.13 -16.50
N PHE A 91 11.59 8.26 -16.42
CA PHE A 91 12.24 9.17 -15.49
C PHE A 91 11.82 10.64 -15.73
N GLU A 92 11.75 11.03 -17.00
CA GLU A 92 11.31 12.36 -17.44
C GLU A 92 9.79 12.55 -17.31
N TRP A 93 9.01 11.47 -17.38
CA TRP A 93 7.57 11.48 -17.11
C TRP A 93 7.27 12.01 -15.70
N PHE A 94 8.04 11.59 -14.69
CA PHE A 94 7.94 12.12 -13.31
C PHE A 94 8.60 13.51 -13.14
N SER A 95 8.48 14.39 -14.14
CA SER A 95 8.94 15.78 -14.06
C SER A 95 8.00 16.63 -13.21
N GLU A 96 8.54 17.68 -12.58
CA GLU A 96 7.75 18.58 -11.73
C GLU A 96 6.58 19.21 -12.48
N HIS A 97 6.78 19.65 -13.72
CA HIS A 97 5.73 20.19 -14.56
C HIS A 97 4.56 19.22 -14.72
N ARG A 98 4.84 17.95 -15.04
CA ARG A 98 3.80 16.94 -15.24
C ARG A 98 3.11 16.56 -13.93
N LEU A 99 3.86 16.43 -12.84
CA LEU A 99 3.30 16.15 -11.51
C LEU A 99 2.38 17.28 -11.04
N ASN A 100 2.78 18.55 -11.21
CA ASN A 100 1.97 19.70 -10.85
C ASN A 100 0.67 19.72 -11.67
N ARG A 101 0.77 19.46 -12.98
CA ARG A 101 -0.40 19.36 -13.86
C ARG A 101 -1.38 18.27 -13.40
N PHE A 102 -0.91 17.06 -13.07
CA PHE A 102 -1.82 16.01 -12.56
C PHE A 102 -2.51 16.39 -11.25
N ALA A 103 -1.81 17.07 -10.34
CA ALA A 103 -2.40 17.56 -9.11
C ALA A 103 -3.50 18.60 -9.34
N THR A 104 -3.41 19.41 -10.40
CA THR A 104 -4.39 20.45 -10.73
C THR A 104 -5.55 19.95 -11.62
N ASP A 105 -5.23 19.19 -12.66
CA ASP A 105 -6.18 18.72 -13.68
C ASP A 105 -7.03 17.56 -13.16
N TYR A 106 -6.43 16.66 -12.35
CA TYR A 106 -7.06 15.44 -11.85
C TYR A 106 -6.84 15.28 -10.34
N PRO A 107 -7.32 16.25 -9.53
CA PRO A 107 -6.91 16.39 -8.13
C PRO A 107 -7.38 15.22 -7.25
N LEU A 108 -8.54 14.63 -7.52
CA LEU A 108 -9.04 13.48 -6.74
C LEU A 108 -8.23 12.21 -6.97
N ASP A 109 -7.85 11.93 -8.22
CA ASP A 109 -7.00 10.80 -8.58
C ASP A 109 -5.60 10.94 -8.00
N TYR A 110 -5.01 12.13 -8.11
CA TYR A 110 -3.73 12.45 -7.50
C TYR A 110 -3.75 12.28 -5.96
N ILE A 111 -4.75 12.85 -5.28
CA ILE A 111 -4.87 12.71 -3.82
C ILE A 111 -5.09 11.25 -3.43
N SER A 112 -5.86 10.48 -4.21
CA SER A 112 -6.05 9.05 -3.99
C SER A 112 -4.72 8.29 -4.07
N GLY A 113 -3.94 8.50 -5.12
CA GLY A 113 -2.59 7.93 -5.23
C GLY A 113 -1.73 8.22 -4.02
N LEU A 114 -1.68 9.50 -3.61
CA LEU A 114 -0.89 9.94 -2.47
C LEU A 114 -1.39 9.33 -1.15
N PHE A 115 -2.71 9.17 -1.00
CA PHE A 115 -3.30 8.48 0.14
C PHE A 115 -2.84 7.03 0.24
N TRP A 116 -2.79 6.30 -0.87
CA TRP A 116 -2.40 4.90 -0.84
C TRP A 116 -0.93 4.72 -0.42
N ALA A 117 -0.06 5.67 -0.74
CA ALA A 117 1.32 5.70 -0.25
C ALA A 117 1.40 6.11 1.23
N GLU A 118 1.05 7.36 1.55
CA GLU A 118 1.37 8.01 2.83
C GLU A 118 0.17 8.13 3.79
N GLY A 119 -1.03 7.80 3.32
CA GLY A 119 -2.27 8.04 4.05
C GLY A 119 -2.55 7.08 5.20
N SER A 120 -3.49 7.48 6.04
CA SER A 120 -4.06 6.67 7.11
C SER A 120 -5.55 6.98 7.28
N ILE A 121 -6.34 5.96 7.58
CA ILE A 121 -7.77 6.11 7.89
C ILE A 121 -7.91 6.23 9.41
N CYS A 122 -8.66 7.21 9.87
CA CYS A 122 -8.85 7.53 11.27
C CYS A 122 -10.34 7.62 11.61
N ILE A 123 -10.69 7.32 12.86
CA ILE A 123 -12.06 7.37 13.39
C ILE A 123 -11.98 8.14 14.71
N LYS A 124 -12.83 9.16 14.93
CA LYS A 124 -12.95 9.80 16.25
C LYS A 124 -13.84 8.91 17.12
N SER A 125 -13.36 8.37 18.23
CA SER A 125 -14.22 7.70 19.21
C SER A 125 -14.62 8.68 20.32
N LYS A 126 -15.78 9.32 20.18
CA LYS A 126 -16.55 9.87 21.31
C LYS A 126 -18.02 9.53 21.08
N GLY A 127 -18.54 8.54 21.81
CA GLY A 127 -19.97 8.24 21.97
C GLY A 127 -20.66 7.54 20.79
N ASN A 128 -20.46 7.98 19.56
CA ASN A 128 -21.06 7.39 18.35
C ASN A 128 -19.97 7.10 17.30
N MET A 129 -20.20 6.15 16.37
CA MET A 129 -19.29 5.94 15.23
C MET A 129 -19.12 7.26 14.48
N ALA A 130 -17.99 7.94 14.67
CA ALA A 130 -17.71 9.15 13.92
C ALA A 130 -17.44 8.81 12.46
N GLU A 131 -17.86 9.71 11.58
CA GLU A 131 -17.51 9.69 10.17
C GLU A 131 -15.98 9.49 10.00
N PRO A 132 -15.55 8.51 9.17
CA PRO A 132 -14.14 8.28 8.94
C PRO A 132 -13.52 9.51 8.27
N PHE A 133 -12.27 9.78 8.63
CA PHE A 133 -11.46 10.81 8.00
C PHE A 133 -10.12 10.23 7.61
N ILE A 134 -9.48 10.83 6.62
CA ILE A 134 -8.12 10.44 6.22
C ILE A 134 -7.12 11.47 6.71
N SER A 135 -5.93 11.00 7.05
CA SER A 135 -4.79 11.85 7.34
C SER A 135 -3.67 11.59 6.35
N LEU A 136 -3.11 12.65 5.76
CA LEU A 136 -1.96 12.61 4.85
C LEU A 136 -0.79 13.36 5.49
N GLY A 137 0.31 12.68 5.76
CA GLY A 137 1.54 13.30 6.27
C GLY A 137 2.46 13.67 5.12
N VAL A 138 2.79 14.94 4.96
CA VAL A 138 3.70 15.44 3.93
C VAL A 138 4.89 16.14 4.57
N LYS A 139 6.09 15.84 4.08
CA LYS A 139 7.32 16.49 4.52
C LYS A 139 7.49 17.79 3.76
N PRO A 140 7.67 18.93 4.45
CA PRO A 140 7.91 20.19 3.77
C PRO A 140 9.28 20.20 3.08
N LEU A 141 9.46 21.17 2.18
CA LEU A 141 10.72 21.37 1.46
C LEU A 141 11.93 21.48 2.40
N ASP A 142 11.80 22.20 3.51
CA ASP A 142 12.91 22.44 4.44
C ASP A 142 13.15 21.29 5.45
N PHE A 143 12.54 20.12 5.24
CA PHE A 143 12.69 19.01 6.17
C PHE A 143 14.10 18.41 6.13
N ARG A 144 14.83 18.53 7.26
CA ARG A 144 16.26 18.16 7.47
C ARG A 144 16.73 16.79 6.92
N LYS A 145 15.82 15.85 6.63
CA LYS A 145 16.10 14.55 6.02
C LYS A 145 15.33 14.40 4.70
N GLN A 146 15.67 15.22 3.71
CA GLN A 146 15.08 15.10 2.37
C GLN A 146 15.50 13.79 1.68
N ARG A 147 14.53 13.10 1.09
CA ARG A 147 14.79 11.96 0.19
C ARG A 147 15.14 12.52 -1.20
N SER A 148 16.41 12.82 -1.45
CA SER A 148 16.92 13.34 -2.74
C SER A 148 16.33 14.69 -3.18
N SER A 149 17.10 15.48 -3.93
CA SER A 149 16.66 16.77 -4.49
C SER A 149 15.52 16.68 -5.53
N LEU A 150 15.03 15.46 -5.82
CA LEU A 150 14.09 15.16 -6.91
C LEU A 150 12.65 14.92 -6.44
N HIS A 151 12.40 15.02 -5.13
CA HIS A 151 11.10 14.92 -4.46
C HIS A 151 10.70 16.27 -3.84
N LYS A 152 10.64 17.29 -4.69
CA LYS A 152 10.26 18.65 -4.27
C LYS A 152 8.77 18.87 -4.51
N ASN A 153 8.19 19.76 -3.72
CA ASN A 153 6.86 20.36 -3.92
C ASN A 153 5.66 19.41 -3.72
N VAL A 154 5.81 18.27 -3.05
CA VAL A 154 4.66 17.38 -2.73
C VAL A 154 3.61 18.13 -1.91
N GLU A 155 4.06 18.96 -0.96
CA GLU A 155 3.20 19.82 -0.13
C GLU A 155 2.39 20.79 -0.98
N PHE A 156 3.08 21.56 -1.85
CA PHE A 156 2.46 22.49 -2.78
C PHE A 156 1.43 21.78 -3.67
N ARG A 157 1.78 20.63 -4.26
CA ARG A 157 0.85 19.85 -5.10
C ARG A 157 -0.37 19.37 -4.33
N LEU A 158 -0.21 18.90 -3.09
CA LEU A 158 -1.35 18.50 -2.27
C LEU A 158 -2.24 19.71 -1.94
N GLU A 159 -1.66 20.87 -1.62
CA GLU A 159 -2.43 22.10 -1.38
C GLU A 159 -3.21 22.53 -2.62
N SER A 160 -2.56 22.61 -3.79
CA SER A 160 -3.23 22.92 -5.05
C SER A 160 -4.32 21.89 -5.39
N ALA A 161 -4.07 20.60 -5.20
CA ALA A 161 -5.08 19.58 -5.44
C ALA A 161 -6.30 19.77 -4.52
N LEU A 162 -6.09 20.06 -3.23
CA LEU A 162 -7.18 20.30 -2.28
C LEU A 162 -8.00 21.55 -2.63
N GLU A 163 -7.35 22.62 -3.08
CA GLU A 163 -8.03 23.82 -3.59
C GLU A 163 -8.92 23.49 -4.79
N ARG A 164 -8.39 22.75 -5.77
CA ARG A 164 -9.16 22.29 -6.94
C ARG A 164 -10.31 21.36 -6.57
N VAL A 165 -10.11 20.45 -5.60
CA VAL A 165 -11.22 19.64 -5.07
C VAL A 165 -12.29 20.52 -4.43
N LYS A 166 -11.92 21.58 -3.72
CA LYS A 166 -12.88 22.48 -3.08
C LYS A 166 -13.76 23.22 -4.10
N GLU A 167 -13.27 23.48 -5.31
CA GLU A 167 -14.09 24.02 -6.39
C GLU A 167 -15.18 23.03 -6.85
N ILE A 168 -14.86 21.73 -6.88
CA ILE A 168 -15.77 20.66 -7.32
C ILE A 168 -16.70 20.21 -6.18
N ALA A 169 -16.20 20.21 -4.95
CA ALA A 169 -16.89 19.80 -3.75
C ALA A 169 -16.70 20.86 -2.64
N PRO A 170 -17.46 21.98 -2.69
CA PRO A 170 -17.27 23.12 -1.78
C PRO A 170 -17.36 22.78 -0.28
N ASN A 171 -18.06 21.70 0.05
CA ASN A 171 -18.25 21.23 1.42
C ASN A 171 -17.10 20.36 1.95
N ILE A 172 -16.02 20.16 1.18
CA ILE A 172 -14.81 19.51 1.70
C ILE A 172 -14.27 20.29 2.90
N ARG A 173 -13.96 19.56 3.97
CA ARG A 173 -13.32 20.13 5.16
C ARG A 173 -11.97 19.47 5.33
N TYR A 174 -10.93 20.28 5.41
CA TYR A 174 -9.62 19.79 5.81
C TYR A 174 -8.96 20.72 6.82
N ASP A 175 -8.26 20.12 7.77
CA ASP A 175 -7.49 20.81 8.80
C ASP A 175 -6.00 20.47 8.60
N ILE A 176 -5.10 21.43 8.83
CA ILE A 176 -3.66 21.22 8.72
C ILE A 176 -3.04 21.27 10.10
N TYR A 177 -2.29 20.23 10.47
CA TYR A 177 -1.56 20.14 11.72
C TYR A 177 -0.06 20.03 11.45
N VAL A 178 0.73 20.92 12.04
CA VAL A 178 2.19 20.85 11.97
C VAL A 178 2.74 20.21 13.23
N ARG A 179 3.52 19.14 13.08
CA ARG A 179 4.08 18.44 14.24
C ARG A 179 5.20 19.27 14.88
N LYS A 180 5.03 19.67 16.13
CA LYS A 180 5.94 20.61 16.83
C LYS A 180 7.20 19.95 17.42
N SER A 181 7.18 18.64 17.68
CA SER A 181 8.25 17.92 18.38
C SER A 181 8.45 16.48 17.91
N GLY A 182 9.59 15.89 18.30
CA GLY A 182 9.96 14.51 17.98
C GLY A 182 10.64 14.33 16.61
N LYS A 183 10.82 13.07 16.20
CA LYS A 183 11.52 12.67 14.97
C LYS A 183 10.88 13.22 13.69
N ASP A 184 9.59 13.50 13.76
CA ASP A 184 8.75 13.97 12.65
C ASP A 184 8.42 15.47 12.79
N LYS A 185 9.20 16.22 13.59
CA LYS A 185 9.04 17.68 13.76
C LYS A 185 9.09 18.40 12.41
N GLY A 186 8.07 19.18 12.11
CA GLY A 186 7.92 19.93 10.85
C GLY A 186 7.08 19.22 9.80
N ILE A 187 6.74 17.94 9.95
CA ILE A 187 5.78 17.28 9.03
C ILE A 187 4.41 17.95 9.16
N LYS A 188 3.83 18.34 8.01
CA LYS A 188 2.45 18.80 7.89
C LYS A 188 1.53 17.61 7.72
N THR A 189 0.47 17.53 8.51
CA THR A 189 -0.55 16.49 8.43
C THR A 189 -1.88 17.12 8.04
N TYR A 190 -2.38 16.75 6.86
CA TYR A 190 -3.67 17.18 6.35
C TYR A 190 -4.72 16.17 6.80
N ILE A 191 -5.72 16.64 7.54
CA ILE A 191 -6.85 15.84 8.00
C ILE A 191 -8.03 16.18 7.10
N ILE A 192 -8.41 15.27 6.20
CA ILE A 192 -9.49 15.47 5.22
C ILE A 192 -10.74 14.72 5.68
N LYS A 193 -11.88 15.41 5.66
CA LYS A 193 -13.20 14.95 6.13
C LYS A 193 -14.29 15.16 5.07
N GLY A 194 -15.43 14.53 5.29
CA GLY A 194 -16.62 14.68 4.46
C GLY A 194 -16.68 13.70 3.29
N ILE A 195 -17.62 13.96 2.37
CA ILE A 195 -17.98 13.05 1.27
C ILE A 195 -16.80 12.63 0.38
N VAL A 196 -15.81 13.51 0.23
CA VAL A 196 -14.60 13.25 -0.57
C VAL A 196 -13.79 12.06 -0.07
N VAL A 197 -13.87 11.74 1.23
CA VAL A 197 -13.10 10.65 1.83
C VAL A 197 -13.42 9.34 1.13
N LYS A 198 -14.70 9.06 0.88
CA LYS A 198 -15.11 7.85 0.16
C LYS A 198 -14.62 7.86 -1.29
N LEU A 199 -14.67 9.00 -1.96
CA LEU A 199 -14.16 9.13 -3.33
C LEU A 199 -12.66 8.79 -3.39
N ILE A 200 -11.86 9.33 -2.47
CA ILE A 200 -10.41 9.08 -2.39
C ILE A 200 -10.14 7.59 -2.09
N LEU A 201 -10.85 7.01 -1.12
CA LEU A 201 -10.65 5.64 -0.64
C LEU A 201 -11.18 4.55 -1.57
N TYR A 202 -12.19 4.84 -2.37
CA TYR A 202 -12.71 3.89 -3.37
C TYR A 202 -12.12 4.13 -4.75
N ASN A 203 -11.41 5.24 -4.94
CA ASN A 203 -10.60 5.44 -6.12
C ASN A 203 -9.36 4.53 -6.06
N ASN A 204 -9.32 3.60 -7.00
CA ASN A 204 -8.23 2.66 -7.26
C ASN A 204 -7.54 2.03 -6.03
N PRO A 205 -8.27 1.26 -5.19
CA PRO A 205 -7.70 0.69 -3.97
C PRO A 205 -6.50 -0.22 -4.22
N SER A 206 -5.40 0.00 -3.49
CA SER A 206 -4.12 -0.69 -3.78
C SER A 206 -3.61 -1.59 -2.67
N ASN A 207 -3.96 -1.36 -1.40
CA ASN A 207 -3.35 -2.06 -0.27
C ASN A 207 -4.31 -2.31 0.90
N TYR A 208 -3.80 -2.98 1.94
CA TYR A 208 -4.50 -3.36 3.17
C TYR A 208 -5.40 -2.28 3.81
N ARG A 209 -5.16 -0.99 3.56
CA ARG A 209 -5.99 0.09 4.14
C ARG A 209 -7.45 -0.01 3.69
N ILE A 210 -7.75 -0.59 2.53
CA ILE A 210 -9.13 -0.79 2.07
C ILE A 210 -9.95 -1.66 3.05
N PHE A 211 -9.35 -2.68 3.65
CA PHE A 211 -10.05 -3.55 4.60
C PHE A 211 -10.47 -2.81 5.86
N LYS A 212 -9.67 -1.83 6.31
CA LYS A 212 -10.07 -0.95 7.41
C LYS A 212 -11.30 -0.14 7.06
N MET A 213 -11.42 0.36 5.83
CA MET A 213 -12.62 1.08 5.38
C MET A 213 -13.84 0.15 5.34
N LEU A 214 -13.70 -1.04 4.78
CA LEU A 214 -14.78 -2.04 4.73
C LEU A 214 -15.26 -2.41 6.14
N PHE A 215 -14.34 -2.56 7.10
CA PHE A 215 -14.67 -2.82 8.49
C PHE A 215 -15.43 -1.65 9.14
N ILE A 216 -14.98 -0.40 8.92
CA ILE A 216 -15.66 0.80 9.41
C ILE A 216 -17.09 0.89 8.88
N GLU A 217 -17.29 0.53 7.61
CA GLU A 217 -18.62 0.48 6.98
C GLU A 217 -19.43 -0.78 7.33
N LYS A 218 -18.94 -1.62 8.26
CA LYS A 218 -19.58 -2.88 8.67
C LYS A 218 -19.83 -3.86 7.51
N LYS A 219 -19.04 -3.77 6.44
CA LYS A 219 -19.11 -4.69 5.28
C LYS A 219 -18.33 -5.98 5.50
N ILE A 220 -17.40 -5.96 6.45
CA ILE A 220 -16.63 -7.13 6.87
C ILE A 220 -16.55 -7.16 8.40
N SER A 221 -16.44 -8.36 8.97
CA SER A 221 -16.24 -8.61 10.39
C SER A 221 -14.86 -8.16 10.85
N PHE A 222 -14.68 -8.05 12.17
CA PHE A 222 -13.37 -7.76 12.74
C PHE A 222 -12.34 -8.85 12.39
N CYS A 223 -12.76 -10.12 12.41
CA CYS A 223 -11.91 -11.27 12.08
C CYS A 223 -11.44 -11.18 10.62
N GLU A 224 -12.36 -10.92 9.68
CA GLU A 224 -12.04 -10.75 8.25
C GLU A 224 -11.05 -9.59 8.02
N TYR A 225 -11.23 -8.48 8.74
CA TYR A 225 -10.30 -7.34 8.67
C TYR A 225 -8.90 -7.71 9.18
N LEU A 226 -8.80 -8.33 10.36
CA LEU A 226 -7.53 -8.74 10.95
C LEU A 226 -6.79 -9.71 10.01
N VAL A 227 -7.48 -10.75 9.53
CA VAL A 227 -6.90 -11.74 8.62
C VAL A 227 -6.46 -11.09 7.31
N SER A 228 -7.30 -10.26 6.69
CA SER A 228 -6.94 -9.56 5.44
C SER A 228 -5.69 -8.68 5.59
N TYR A 229 -5.58 -7.98 6.72
CA TYR A 229 -4.40 -7.17 7.04
C TYR A 229 -3.12 -8.03 7.18
N ILE A 230 -3.22 -9.15 7.89
CA ILE A 230 -2.11 -10.10 8.08
C ILE A 230 -1.70 -10.72 6.75
N LEU A 231 -2.66 -11.18 5.93
CA LEU A 231 -2.37 -11.76 4.63
C LEU A 231 -1.58 -10.80 3.74
N ASP A 232 -2.02 -9.55 3.62
CA ASP A 232 -1.38 -8.56 2.75
C ASP A 232 0.00 -8.10 3.27
N THR A 233 0.12 -7.87 4.60
CA THR A 233 1.31 -7.20 5.16
C THR A 233 2.35 -8.15 5.76
N THR A 234 2.00 -9.42 6.03
CA THR A 234 2.92 -10.41 6.60
C THR A 234 2.94 -11.71 5.79
N THR A 235 1.84 -12.45 5.67
CA THR A 235 1.90 -13.84 5.13
C THR A 235 2.28 -13.86 3.64
N LEU A 236 1.50 -13.17 2.79
CA LEU A 236 1.80 -13.09 1.35
C LEU A 236 3.01 -12.19 1.07
N ASN A 237 3.23 -11.17 1.92
CA ASN A 237 4.46 -10.38 1.91
C ASN A 237 5.71 -11.27 2.11
N LYS A 238 5.72 -12.17 3.10
CA LYS A 238 6.82 -13.10 3.33
C LYS A 238 6.96 -14.13 2.21
N LEU A 239 5.84 -14.60 1.65
CA LEU A 239 5.84 -15.51 0.50
C LEU A 239 6.49 -14.88 -0.72
N LEU A 240 6.05 -13.69 -1.11
CA LEU A 240 6.64 -12.93 -2.21
C LEU A 240 8.11 -12.57 -1.92
N GLY A 241 8.39 -12.13 -0.69
CA GLY A 241 9.75 -11.82 -0.25
C GLY A 241 10.70 -13.00 -0.35
N SER A 242 10.24 -14.21 -0.01
CA SER A 242 11.04 -15.44 -0.06
C SER A 242 11.37 -15.87 -1.50
N ILE A 243 10.48 -15.67 -2.46
CA ILE A 243 10.76 -15.99 -3.88
C ILE A 243 11.61 -14.92 -4.57
N LEU A 244 11.55 -13.68 -4.10
CA LEU A 244 12.35 -12.57 -4.63
C LEU A 244 13.75 -12.52 -4.02
N ASN A 245 13.89 -12.78 -2.71
CA ASN A 245 15.15 -12.73 -1.97
C ASN A 245 15.71 -14.14 -1.71
N ARG A 246 16.45 -14.68 -2.68
CA ARG A 246 17.03 -16.04 -2.63
C ARG A 246 18.13 -16.22 -1.58
N LYS A 247 18.67 -15.14 -1.00
CA LYS A 247 19.87 -15.20 -0.15
C LYS A 247 19.57 -15.58 1.29
N ARG A 248 18.31 -15.50 1.73
CA ARG A 248 17.95 -15.69 3.13
C ARG A 248 16.66 -16.50 3.23
N ARG A 249 16.63 -17.44 4.19
CA ARG A 249 15.39 -18.09 4.63
C ARG A 249 14.75 -17.23 5.71
N TYR A 250 13.44 -17.11 5.64
CA TYR A 250 12.65 -16.30 6.56
C TYR A 250 11.74 -17.21 7.37
N ALA A 251 11.67 -16.96 8.66
CA ALA A 251 10.82 -17.74 9.55
C ALA A 251 9.34 -17.39 9.27
N TYR A 252 8.56 -18.43 8.99
CA TYR A 252 7.11 -18.36 8.96
C TYR A 252 6.61 -18.52 10.39
N SER A 253 5.60 -17.74 10.78
CA SER A 253 4.90 -17.99 12.02
C SER A 253 4.00 -19.24 11.90
N THR A 254 3.48 -19.72 13.03
CA THR A 254 2.49 -20.80 13.05
C THR A 254 1.27 -20.42 12.21
N PHE A 255 0.83 -19.16 12.29
CA PHE A 255 -0.24 -18.64 11.44
C PHE A 255 0.11 -18.68 9.95
N ASP A 256 1.30 -18.19 9.57
CA ASP A 256 1.71 -18.17 8.16
C ASP A 256 1.75 -19.60 7.56
N ALA A 257 2.27 -20.55 8.33
CA ALA A 257 2.35 -21.96 7.94
C ALA A 257 0.95 -22.61 7.82
N TRP A 258 0.06 -22.30 8.75
CA TRP A 258 -1.33 -22.75 8.73
C TRP A 258 -2.08 -22.23 7.51
N VAL A 259 -1.98 -20.93 7.21
CA VAL A 259 -2.60 -20.33 6.01
C VAL A 259 -2.09 -21.00 4.74
N CYS A 260 -0.76 -21.13 4.60
CA CYS A 260 -0.19 -21.76 3.41
C CYS A 260 -0.72 -23.18 3.18
N SER A 261 -0.92 -23.93 4.26
CA SER A 261 -1.35 -25.34 4.21
C SER A 261 -2.85 -25.47 3.93
N ASN A 262 -3.68 -24.72 4.66
CA ASN A 262 -5.13 -24.92 4.70
C ASN A 262 -5.89 -24.00 3.72
N ILE A 263 -5.34 -22.83 3.42
CA ILE A 263 -6.00 -21.83 2.56
C ILE A 263 -5.48 -21.93 1.12
N PHE A 264 -4.15 -22.01 0.95
CA PHE A 264 -3.53 -22.06 -0.37
C PHE A 264 -3.19 -23.47 -0.88
N GLY A 265 -3.41 -24.52 -0.08
CA GLY A 265 -3.19 -25.92 -0.49
C GLY A 265 -1.70 -26.26 -0.72
N ALA A 266 -0.89 -26.23 0.34
CA ALA A 266 0.58 -26.24 0.28
C ALA A 266 1.24 -27.45 -0.43
N GLN A 267 0.56 -28.57 -0.64
CA GLN A 267 1.19 -29.79 -1.20
C GLN A 267 1.88 -29.52 -2.56
N TYR A 268 1.36 -28.59 -3.37
CA TYR A 268 1.97 -28.18 -4.63
C TYR A 268 2.79 -26.88 -4.55
N LEU A 269 2.62 -26.09 -3.48
CA LEU A 269 3.25 -24.78 -3.35
C LEU A 269 4.77 -24.91 -3.27
N ARG A 270 5.32 -25.87 -2.51
CA ARG A 270 6.78 -26.01 -2.36
C ARG A 270 7.50 -26.33 -3.66
N ARG A 271 6.95 -27.21 -4.50
CA ARG A 271 7.50 -27.52 -5.84
C ARG A 271 7.39 -26.30 -6.76
N TYR A 272 6.25 -25.60 -6.71
CA TYR A 272 6.03 -24.39 -7.48
C TYR A 272 6.99 -23.24 -7.11
N LEU A 273 7.24 -23.01 -5.81
CA LEU A 273 8.19 -21.99 -5.35
C LEU A 273 9.62 -22.27 -5.84
N LYS A 274 10.03 -23.55 -5.93
CA LYS A 274 11.31 -23.92 -6.55
C LYS A 274 11.33 -23.58 -8.04
N TYR A 275 10.26 -23.84 -8.78
CA TYR A 275 10.13 -23.43 -10.19
C TYR A 275 10.22 -21.90 -10.34
N LEU A 276 9.45 -21.12 -9.55
CA LEU A 276 9.48 -19.67 -9.59
C LEU A 276 10.90 -19.14 -9.36
N SER A 277 11.65 -19.78 -8.47
CA SER A 277 13.04 -19.38 -8.23
C SER A 277 13.92 -19.43 -9.48
N LYS A 278 13.53 -19.99 -10.63
CA LYS A 278 14.29 -19.95 -11.89
C LYS A 278 13.98 -18.71 -12.76
N LEU A 279 12.84 -18.04 -12.56
CA LEU A 279 12.37 -16.94 -13.42
C LEU A 279 13.05 -15.60 -13.07
N LYS A 280 12.87 -14.57 -13.91
CA LYS A 280 13.23 -13.17 -13.56
C LYS A 280 12.26 -12.61 -12.51
N SER A 281 12.70 -11.65 -11.70
CA SER A 281 11.96 -11.19 -10.51
C SER A 281 10.52 -10.75 -10.77
N VAL A 282 10.27 -10.00 -11.83
CA VAL A 282 8.90 -9.55 -12.16
C VAL A 282 8.03 -10.72 -12.60
N LYS A 283 8.53 -11.58 -13.50
CA LYS A 283 7.84 -12.81 -13.89
C LYS A 283 7.55 -13.70 -12.69
N ARG A 284 8.45 -13.81 -11.70
CA ARG A 284 8.17 -14.54 -10.44
C ARG A 284 6.96 -14.00 -9.70
N ALA A 285 6.87 -12.67 -9.58
CA ALA A 285 5.76 -12.04 -8.89
C ALA A 285 4.46 -12.29 -9.67
N THR A 286 4.44 -12.02 -10.98
CA THR A 286 3.26 -12.21 -11.84
C THR A 286 2.76 -13.66 -11.82
N GLU A 287 3.66 -14.64 -11.91
CA GLU A 287 3.32 -16.07 -11.84
C GLU A 287 2.81 -16.48 -10.45
N LEU A 288 3.29 -15.83 -9.37
CA LEU A 288 2.74 -16.05 -8.03
C LEU A 288 1.29 -15.52 -7.95
N TYR A 289 1.01 -14.29 -8.43
CA TYR A 289 -0.35 -13.76 -8.45
C TYR A 289 -1.30 -14.62 -9.28
N SER A 290 -0.86 -15.05 -10.48
CA SER A 290 -1.62 -15.94 -11.35
C SER A 290 -1.93 -17.27 -10.65
N ARG A 291 -0.95 -17.88 -9.99
CA ARG A 291 -1.14 -19.13 -9.27
C ARG A 291 -2.10 -19.00 -8.09
N LEU A 292 -1.99 -17.90 -7.35
CA LEU A 292 -2.87 -17.61 -6.22
C LEU A 292 -4.22 -17.05 -6.66
N LYS A 293 -4.42 -16.72 -7.94
CA LYS A 293 -5.63 -16.05 -8.46
C LYS A 293 -5.99 -14.78 -7.68
N ILE A 294 -4.97 -14.01 -7.24
CA ILE A 294 -5.16 -12.74 -6.54
C ILE A 294 -4.90 -11.60 -7.52
N HIS A 295 -5.96 -10.94 -7.98
CA HIS A 295 -5.93 -9.81 -8.91
C HIS A 295 -6.25 -8.48 -8.21
N SER A 296 -7.02 -8.53 -7.12
CA SER A 296 -7.52 -7.38 -6.40
C SER A 296 -7.64 -7.66 -4.90
N TYR A 297 -8.01 -6.63 -4.14
CA TYR A 297 -8.33 -6.79 -2.72
C TYR A 297 -9.55 -7.71 -2.47
N ARG A 298 -10.45 -7.86 -3.46
CA ARG A 298 -11.65 -8.70 -3.35
C ARG A 298 -11.28 -10.17 -3.27
N ASP A 299 -10.32 -10.61 -4.09
CA ASP A 299 -9.83 -11.99 -4.10
C ASP A 299 -9.12 -12.32 -2.78
N LEU A 300 -8.34 -11.38 -2.25
CA LEU A 300 -7.70 -11.54 -0.93
C LEU A 300 -8.71 -11.56 0.21
N LEU A 301 -9.82 -10.82 0.09
CA LEU A 301 -10.91 -10.88 1.06
C LEU A 301 -11.61 -12.24 1.01
N GLU A 302 -11.80 -12.86 -0.15
CA GLU A 302 -12.35 -14.21 -0.27
C GLU A 302 -11.48 -15.25 0.46
N TYR A 303 -10.16 -15.17 0.30
CA TYR A 303 -9.24 -16.00 1.08
C TYR A 303 -9.34 -15.74 2.58
N SER A 304 -9.57 -14.48 2.97
CA SER A 304 -9.72 -14.11 4.38
C SER A 304 -11.02 -14.65 4.97
N LYS A 305 -12.13 -14.59 4.22
CA LYS A 305 -13.42 -15.19 4.57
C LYS A 305 -13.31 -16.68 4.85
N ARG A 306 -12.74 -17.42 3.90
CA ARG A 306 -12.48 -18.85 4.06
C ARG A 306 -11.59 -19.16 5.27
N ALA A 307 -10.59 -18.33 5.53
CA ALA A 307 -9.75 -18.48 6.71
C ALA A 307 -10.53 -18.24 8.01
N CYS A 308 -11.41 -17.24 8.05
CA CYS A 308 -12.29 -16.98 9.18
C CYS A 308 -13.23 -18.17 9.46
N GLU A 309 -13.90 -18.70 8.43
CA GLU A 309 -14.78 -19.88 8.55
C GLU A 309 -14.04 -21.08 9.16
N LEU A 310 -12.82 -21.35 8.71
CA LEU A 310 -12.01 -22.45 9.24
C LEU A 310 -11.49 -22.18 10.66
N LEU A 311 -11.26 -20.93 11.04
CA LEU A 311 -10.87 -20.56 12.40
C LEU A 311 -12.06 -20.65 13.37
N GLU A 312 -13.25 -20.29 12.92
CA GLU A 312 -14.50 -20.40 13.69
C GLU A 312 -14.90 -21.86 13.94
N ALA A 313 -14.65 -22.75 12.98
CA ALA A 313 -14.85 -24.19 13.13
C ALA A 313 -13.76 -24.90 13.97
N MET A 314 -12.70 -24.19 14.36
CA MET A 314 -11.56 -24.76 15.08
C MET A 314 -11.77 -24.71 16.60
N ASN A 315 -11.10 -25.62 17.33
CA ASN A 315 -11.00 -25.50 18.78
C ASN A 315 -10.43 -24.11 19.18
N ASN A 316 -11.09 -23.45 20.13
CA ASN A 316 -10.76 -22.10 20.61
C ASN A 316 -9.28 -21.94 21.00
N GLU A 317 -8.68 -22.93 21.65
CA GLU A 317 -7.27 -22.84 22.08
C GLU A 317 -6.32 -22.75 20.88
N LEU A 318 -6.58 -23.54 19.84
CA LEU A 318 -5.78 -23.51 18.60
C LEU A 318 -5.98 -22.20 17.85
N ALA A 319 -7.23 -21.71 17.75
CA ALA A 319 -7.52 -20.41 17.13
C ALA A 319 -6.81 -19.25 17.87
N ILE A 320 -6.84 -19.24 19.21
CA ILE A 320 -6.13 -18.24 20.03
C ILE A 320 -4.61 -18.31 19.81
N ARG A 321 -4.03 -19.50 19.76
CA ARG A 321 -2.60 -19.69 19.46
C ARG A 321 -2.25 -19.16 18.07
N LEU A 322 -3.09 -19.40 17.07
CA LEU A 322 -2.91 -18.89 15.71
C LEU A 322 -2.98 -17.36 15.66
N PHE A 323 -3.99 -16.73 16.26
CA PHE A 323 -4.09 -15.26 16.31
C PHE A 323 -2.94 -14.63 17.08
N SER A 324 -2.54 -15.21 18.21
CA SER A 324 -1.38 -14.75 18.98
C SER A 324 -0.10 -14.81 18.15
N SER A 325 0.09 -15.92 17.40
CA SER A 325 1.20 -16.08 16.47
C SER A 325 1.20 -15.01 15.36
N ALA A 326 0.03 -14.67 14.82
CA ALA A 326 -0.11 -13.66 13.79
C ALA A 326 0.15 -12.22 14.31
N LEU A 327 -0.39 -11.89 15.48
CA LEU A 327 -0.22 -10.58 16.11
C LEU A 327 1.24 -10.32 16.50
N ASN A 328 2.01 -11.37 16.81
CA ASN A 328 3.45 -11.28 17.07
C ASN A 328 4.28 -10.93 15.83
N GLU A 329 3.72 -11.07 14.63
CA GLU A 329 4.41 -10.79 13.36
C GLU A 329 4.14 -9.40 12.79
N ILE A 330 3.13 -8.68 13.31
CA ILE A 330 2.84 -7.31 12.89
C ILE A 330 3.51 -6.29 13.81
N HIS A 331 3.57 -5.04 13.35
CA HIS A 331 4.22 -3.98 14.13
C HIS A 331 3.53 -3.78 15.49
N PRO A 332 4.27 -3.59 16.61
CA PRO A 332 3.68 -3.56 17.96
C PRO A 332 2.52 -2.58 18.15
N ASN A 333 2.60 -1.38 17.56
CA ASN A 333 1.50 -0.41 17.66
C ASN A 333 0.24 -0.88 16.93
N THR A 334 0.39 -1.63 15.83
CA THR A 334 -0.72 -2.22 15.08
C THR A 334 -1.27 -3.43 15.83
N ALA A 335 -0.42 -4.26 16.42
CA ALA A 335 -0.84 -5.35 17.31
C ALA A 335 -1.65 -4.83 18.49
N LYS A 336 -1.17 -3.78 19.18
CA LYS A 336 -1.90 -3.12 20.27
C LYS A 336 -3.29 -2.62 19.84
N PHE A 337 -3.40 -2.07 18.63
CA PHE A 337 -4.68 -1.64 18.08
C PHE A 337 -5.65 -2.82 17.91
N PHE A 338 -5.19 -3.92 17.31
CA PHE A 338 -6.03 -5.12 17.14
C PHE A 338 -6.39 -5.78 18.47
N LEU A 339 -5.45 -5.87 19.41
CA LEU A 339 -5.70 -6.38 20.76
C LEU A 339 -6.74 -5.54 21.51
N LYS A 340 -6.69 -4.21 21.36
CA LYS A 340 -7.70 -3.33 21.96
C LYS A 340 -9.09 -3.61 21.39
N LEU A 341 -9.21 -3.85 20.09
CA LEU A 341 -10.49 -4.19 19.45
C LEU A 341 -10.98 -5.60 19.80
N LEU A 342 -10.06 -6.56 19.98
CA LEU A 342 -10.36 -7.91 20.47
C LEU A 342 -10.90 -7.92 21.89
N ASN A 343 -10.47 -6.98 22.75
CA ASN A 343 -10.98 -6.88 24.13
C ASN A 343 -12.30 -6.11 24.23
N GLN A 344 -12.79 -5.54 23.12
CA GLN A 344 -14.01 -4.72 23.06
C GLN A 344 -15.18 -5.44 22.37
N ASN A 345 -14.90 -6.52 21.63
CA ASN A 345 -15.88 -7.40 21.00
C ASN A 345 -15.75 -8.78 21.65
#